data_AF-A0A7C4LFL3-F1
#
_entry.id   AF-A0A7C4LFL3-F1
#
_cell.length_a   1.000
_cell.length_b   1.000
_cell.length_c   1.000
_cell.angle_alpha   90.00
_cell.angle_beta   90.00
_cell.angle_gamma   90.00
#
_symmetry.space_group_name_H-M   'P 1'
#
loop_
_entity.id
_entity.type
_entity.pdbx_description
1 polymer ?
#
loop_
_entity_poly.entity_id
_entity_poly.type
_entity_poly.pdbx_seq_one_letter_code
_entity_poly.pdbx_strand_id
1 'polypeptide(L)' 'VDVFTPVIYPGHVAILGVGRIYEKVVAEPPRGITIKKYFVLSLTFDHRVTDGAQAAVFLKKIREYIENPYQLITIS' A
#
# COMPACT_ATOMS: atom_id res chain seq x y z
N VAL A 1 11.23 -5.05 9.61
CA VAL A 1 10.62 -3.72 9.80
C VAL A 1 9.29 -3.73 9.08
N ASP A 2 8.20 -3.47 9.81
CA ASP A 2 6.84 -3.56 9.25
C ASP A 2 6.33 -2.19 8.78
N VAL A 3 6.73 -1.10 9.44
CA VAL A 3 6.46 0.28 9.01
C VAL A 3 7.76 1.08 9.13
N PHE A 4 8.07 1.87 8.12
CA PHE A 4 9.10 2.90 8.20
C PHE A 4 8.55 4.20 7.61
N THR A 5 9.01 5.33 8.15
CA THR A 5 8.65 6.68 7.69
C THR A 5 9.87 7.26 6.97
N PRO A 6 10.03 6.98 5.66
CA PRO A 6 11.20 7.45 4.94
C PRO A 6 11.21 8.97 4.81
N VAL A 7 12.41 9.55 4.81
CA VAL A 7 12.59 10.99 4.59
C VAL A 7 12.46 11.26 3.09
N ILE A 8 11.65 12.28 2.74
CA ILE A 8 11.49 12.72 1.36
C ILE A 8 12.83 13.27 0.85
N TYR A 9 13.34 12.71 -0.24
CA TYR A 9 14.57 13.21 -0.87
C TYR A 9 14.32 14.58 -1.52
N PRO A 10 15.26 15.54 -1.45
CA PRO A 10 15.10 16.85 -2.07
C PRO A 10 14.66 16.76 -3.55
N GLY A 11 13.68 17.57 -3.94
CA GLY A 11 13.08 17.57 -5.28
C GLY A 11 11.96 16.55 -5.49
N HIS A 12 11.71 15.65 -4.53
CA HIS A 12 10.53 14.79 -4.52
C HIS A 12 9.46 15.33 -3.57
N VAL A 13 8.20 14.98 -3.80
CA VAL A 13 7.05 15.42 -2.98
C VAL A 13 6.47 14.32 -2.10
N ALA A 14 6.85 13.07 -2.37
CA ALA A 14 6.43 11.91 -1.60
C ALA A 14 7.41 10.75 -1.78
N ILE A 15 7.36 9.79 -0.84
CA ILE A 15 8.11 8.54 -0.88
C ILE A 15 7.25 7.40 -0.33
N LEU A 16 7.18 6.29 -1.06
CA LEU A 16 6.42 5.10 -0.71
C LEU A 16 7.38 4.04 -0.13
N GLY A 17 7.11 3.64 1.10
CA GLY A 17 7.76 2.51 1.76
C GLY A 17 6.97 1.22 1.62
N VAL A 18 7.69 0.12 1.41
CA VAL A 18 7.15 -1.24 1.34
C VAL A 18 7.73 -2.06 2.48
N GLY A 19 6.88 -2.48 3.41
CA GLY A 19 7.24 -3.35 4.52
C GLY A 19 7.50 -4.79 4.06
N ARG A 20 8.03 -5.61 4.98
CA ARG A 20 8.24 -7.04 4.69
C ARG A 20 6.91 -7.77 4.43
N ILE A 21 6.99 -8.85 3.66
CA ILE A 21 5.89 -9.80 3.52
C ILE A 21 5.85 -10.69 4.77
N TYR A 22 4.65 -10.91 5.31
CA TYR A 22 4.39 -11.79 6.45
C TYR A 22 3.05 -12.50 6.25
N GLU A 23 2.83 -13.58 7.00
CA GLU A 23 1.60 -14.38 6.92
C GLU A 23 0.66 -14.05 8.08
N LYS A 24 -0.65 -14.00 7.81
CA LYS A 24 -1.70 -13.88 8.83
C LYS A 24 -2.77 -14.93 8.61
N VAL A 25 -3.26 -15.46 9.72
CA VAL A 25 -4.45 -16.30 9.78
C VAL A 25 -5.67 -15.38 9.71
N VAL A 26 -6.57 -15.65 8.76
CA VAL A 26 -7.74 -14.82 8.45
C VAL A 26 -8.97 -15.70 8.41
N ALA A 27 -10.02 -15.28 9.10
CA ALA A 27 -11.34 -15.90 8.97
C ALA A 27 -11.97 -15.45 7.64
N GLU A 28 -12.40 -16.41 6.83
CA GLU A 28 -13.21 -16.20 5.63
C GLU A 28 -14.54 -16.91 5.76
N PRO A 29 -15.55 -16.34 6.42
CA PRO A 29 -16.88 -16.93 6.41
C PRO A 29 -17.46 -16.96 4.99
N PRO A 30 -18.13 -18.06 4.57
CA PRO A 30 -18.37 -19.32 5.28
C PRO A 30 -17.26 -20.38 5.11
N ARG A 31 -16.19 -20.07 4.39
CA ARG A 31 -15.08 -20.97 4.00
C ARG A 31 -14.14 -21.38 5.15
N GLY A 32 -14.26 -20.79 6.34
CA GLY A 32 -13.48 -21.17 7.52
C GLY A 32 -12.29 -20.23 7.77
N ILE A 33 -11.10 -20.78 7.96
CA ILE A 33 -9.88 -20.04 8.28
C ILE A 33 -8.83 -20.33 7.21
N THR A 34 -8.12 -19.29 6.74
CA THR A 34 -7.04 -19.41 5.75
C THR A 34 -5.80 -18.62 6.18
N ILE A 35 -4.65 -18.94 5.60
CA ILE A 35 -3.42 -18.18 5.77
C ILE A 35 -3.22 -17.31 4.52
N LYS A 36 -3.04 -16.01 4.70
CA LYS A 36 -2.75 -15.06 3.62
C LYS A 36 -1.45 -14.31 3.84
N LYS A 37 -0.79 -13.97 2.75
CA LYS A 37 0.37 -13.08 2.73
C LYS A 37 -0.09 -11.63 2.74
N TYR A 38 0.53 -10.84 3.60
CA TYR A 38 0.31 -9.42 3.75
C TYR A 38 1.66 -8.71 3.76
N PHE A 39 1.63 -7.43 3.44
CA PHE A 39 2.71 -6.48 3.68
C PHE A 39 2.07 -5.13 4.01
N VAL A 40 2.87 -4.17 4.45
CA VAL A 40 2.39 -2.82 4.76
C VAL A 40 2.95 -1.83 3.76
N LEU A 41 2.14 -0.87 3.35
CA LEU A 41 2.57 0.30 2.59
C LEU A 41 2.56 1.53 3.51
N SER A 42 3.63 2.31 3.48
CA SER A 42 3.72 3.59 4.19
C SER A 42 4.01 4.71 3.19
N LEU A 43 3.23 5.79 3.23
CA LEU A 43 3.46 6.96 2.36
C LEU A 43 3.84 8.14 3.23
N THR A 44 5.01 8.72 2.97
CA THR A 44 5.39 10.03 3.51
C THR A 44 5.30 11.05 2.38
N PHE A 45 4.62 12.16 2.62
CA PHE A 45 4.34 13.17 1.60
C PHE A 45 4.39 14.58 2.19
N ASP A 46 4.65 15.56 1.33
CA ASP A 46 4.64 16.97 1.69
C ASP A 46 3.20 17.50 1.70
N HIS A 47 2.69 17.81 2.89
CA HIS A 47 1.34 18.35 3.11
C HIS A 47 1.09 19.71 2.45
N ARG A 48 2.15 20.42 2.04
CA ARG A 48 2.02 21.68 1.29
C ARG A 48 1.61 21.44 -0.17
N VAL A 49 1.85 20.23 -0.69
CA VAL A 49 1.59 19.86 -2.08
C VAL A 49 0.31 19.05 -2.23
N THR A 50 0.01 18.16 -1.27
CA THR A 50 -1.18 17.30 -1.28
C THR A 50 -1.73 17.08 0.12
N ASP A 51 -2.99 16.66 0.23
CA ASP A 51 -3.64 16.38 1.51
C ASP A 51 -3.72 14.87 1.81
N GLY A 52 -4.14 14.55 3.04
CA GLY A 52 -4.26 13.16 3.50
C GLY A 52 -5.33 12.36 2.76
N ALA A 53 -6.37 13.00 2.22
CA ALA A 53 -7.43 12.31 1.49
C ALA A 53 -6.93 11.83 0.13
N GLN A 54 -6.24 12.70 -0.62
CA GLN A 54 -5.60 12.32 -1.88
C GLN A 54 -4.52 11.26 -1.68
N ALA A 55 -3.69 11.40 -0.65
CA ALA A 55 -2.69 10.40 -0.28
C ALA A 55 -3.31 9.03 0.04
N ALA A 56 -4.44 9.00 0.76
CA ALA A 56 -5.17 7.77 1.06
C ALA A 56 -5.78 7.12 -0.19
N VAL A 57 -6.37 7.93 -1.09
CA VAL A 57 -6.88 7.44 -2.37
C VAL A 57 -5.77 6.85 -3.22
N PHE A 58 -4.60 7.50 -3.28
CA PHE A 58 -3.43 6.99 -3.98
C PHE A 58 -2.98 5.62 -3.41
N LEU A 59 -2.81 5.51 -2.08
CA LEU A 59 -2.43 4.25 -1.44
C LEU A 59 -3.46 3.14 -1.69
N LYS A 60 -4.76 3.47 -1.65
CA LYS A 60 -5.83 2.52 -1.94
C LYS A 60 -5.73 1.99 -3.37
N LYS A 61 -5.47 2.88 -4.33
CA LYS A 61 -5.32 2.50 -5.75
C LYS A 61 -4.10 1.61 -5.98
N ILE A 62 -2.97 1.92 -5.34
CA ILE A 62 -1.78 1.06 -5.38
C ILE A 62 -2.09 -0.33 -4.78
N ARG A 63 -2.78 -0.38 -3.64
CA ARG A 63 -3.23 -1.64 -3.03
C ARG A 63 -4.10 -2.45 -3.99
N GLU A 64 -5.10 -1.83 -4.61
CA GLU A 64 -6.01 -2.50 -5.56
C GLU A 64 -5.26 -3.12 -6.73
N TYR A 65 -4.29 -2.40 -7.29
CA TYR A 65 -3.44 -2.92 -8.37
C TYR A 65 -2.52 -4.06 -7.93
N ILE A 66 -1.96 -4.01 -6.73
CA ILE A 66 -1.11 -5.10 -6.23
C ILE A 66 -1.95 -6.35 -5.91
N GLU A 67 -3.15 -6.17 -5.34
CA GLU A 67 -4.08 -7.28 -5.06
C GLU A 67 -4.68 -7.86 -6.36
N ASN A 68 -4.79 -7.07 -7.43
CA ASN A 68 -5.36 -7.45 -8.72
C ASN A 68 -4.46 -7.02 -9.90
N PRO A 69 -3.29 -7.66 -10.10
CA PRO A 69 -2.27 -7.18 -11.05
C PRO A 69 -2.74 -7.11 -12.51
N TYR A 70 -3.74 -7.91 -12.90
CA TYR A 70 -4.32 -7.87 -14.25
C TYR A 70 -4.91 -6.49 -14.61
N GLN A 71 -5.37 -5.72 -13.62
CA GLN A 71 -5.85 -4.36 -13.86
C GLN A 71 -4.77 -3.43 -14.41
N LEU A 72 -3.49 -3.71 -14.19
CA LEU A 72 -2.39 -2.91 -14.75
C LEU A 72 -2.24 -3.12 -16.27
N ILE A 73 -2.65 -4.28 -16.78
CA ILE A 73 -2.47 -4.66 -18.19
C ILE A 73 -3.60 -4.11 -19.06
N THR A 74 -4.81 -3.96 -18.51
CA THR A 74 -5.99 -3.46 -19.22
C THR A 74 -5.99 -1.94 -19.44
N ILE A 75 -5.02 -1.21 -18.89
CA ILE A 75 -4.87 0.25 -19.08
C ILE A 75 -4.01 0.58 -20.33
N SER A 76 -3.78 -0.41 -21.21
CA SER A 76 -3.00 -0.29 -22.44
C SER A 76 -3.87 0.11 -23.64
#